data_AF-A0A5R8Y015-F1
#
_entry.id   AF-A0A5R8Y015-F1
#
_cell.length_a   1.000
_cell.length_b   1.000
_cell.length_c   1.000
_cell.angle_alpha   90.00
_cell.angle_beta   90.00
_cell.angle_gamma   90.00
#
_symmetry.space_group_name_H-M   'P 1'
#
loop_
_entity.id
_entity.type
_entity.pdbx_description
1 polymer ?
#
loop_
_entity_poly.entity_id
_entity_poly.type
_entity_poly.pdbx_seq_one_letter_code
_entity_poly.pdbx_strand_id
1 'polypeptide(L)'
;MRILIFNTNEKDTQNLISMIKIFPIDIIVDKASTYFDTMNFYKNHSYEKVFIDMDNDEGKKITKEILDIYPNQKLFMMGDDYNCTLEKNCNSCGKEHSKSLIIKPISQVELCKVMNNSFECECKGKSMKQFAIDKIKKNIQKEFPYFDFEINQKEKIISSSPMSMQILVSFISQLEENDISYEVENFERINLK
;
A
#
# COMPACT_ATOMS: atom_id res chain seq x y z
N MET A 1 -15.66 -16.43 1.15
CA MET A 1 -14.56 -15.81 1.90
C MET A 1 -15.04 -14.56 2.60
N ARG A 2 -14.55 -14.23 3.80
CA ARG A 2 -14.93 -13.00 4.51
C ARG A 2 -13.75 -12.06 4.73
N ILE A 3 -13.94 -10.79 4.39
CA ILE A 3 -12.92 -9.73 4.47
C ILE A 3 -13.43 -8.59 5.35
N LEU A 4 -12.60 -8.11 6.25
CA LEU A 4 -12.83 -6.87 7.01
C LEU A 4 -11.97 -5.75 6.45
N ILE A 5 -12.54 -4.56 6.26
CA ILE A 5 -11.82 -3.36 5.84
C ILE A 5 -12.06 -2.26 6.88
N PHE A 6 -11.01 -1.82 7.56
CA PHE A 6 -10.99 -0.57 8.29
C PHE A 6 -10.32 0.53 7.45
N ASN A 7 -11.04 1.60 7.17
CA ASN A 7 -10.51 2.79 6.52
C ASN A 7 -11.46 3.98 6.76
N THR A 8 -10.91 5.13 7.12
CA THR A 8 -11.69 6.36 7.36
C THR A 8 -11.99 7.12 6.07
N ASN A 9 -11.25 6.85 4.99
CA ASN A 9 -11.48 7.40 3.66
C ASN A 9 -12.50 6.52 2.90
N GLU A 10 -13.74 7.02 2.83
CA GLU A 10 -14.84 6.32 2.14
C GLU A 10 -14.56 6.10 0.64
N LYS A 11 -13.89 7.05 -0.03
CA LYS A 11 -13.59 6.92 -1.47
C LYS A 11 -12.62 5.76 -1.72
N ASP A 12 -11.56 5.67 -0.94
CA ASP A 12 -10.58 4.57 -1.04
C ASP A 12 -11.21 3.24 -0.65
N THR A 13 -12.09 3.23 0.35
CA THR A 13 -12.86 2.06 0.76
C THR A 13 -13.73 1.53 -0.38
N GLN A 14 -14.50 2.40 -1.04
CA GLN A 14 -15.36 2.01 -2.17
C GLN A 14 -14.55 1.51 -3.37
N ASN A 15 -13.39 2.12 -3.64
CA ASN A 15 -12.47 1.65 -4.68
C ASN A 15 -11.93 0.25 -4.36
N LEU A 16 -11.54 -0.02 -3.11
CA LEU A 16 -11.08 -1.35 -2.71
C LEU A 16 -12.21 -2.39 -2.83
N ILE A 17 -13.42 -2.05 -2.39
CA ILE A 17 -14.60 -2.93 -2.50
C ILE A 17 -14.94 -3.21 -3.97
N SER A 18 -14.90 -2.22 -4.85
CA SER A 18 -15.19 -2.43 -6.27
C SER A 18 -14.17 -3.36 -6.92
N MET A 19 -12.88 -3.22 -6.59
CA MET A 19 -11.82 -4.14 -7.02
C MET A 19 -12.03 -5.57 -6.49
N ILE A 20 -12.47 -5.72 -5.22
CA ILE A 20 -12.78 -7.03 -4.61
C ILE A 20 -13.99 -7.70 -5.30
N LYS A 21 -15.01 -6.94 -5.71
CA LYS A 21 -16.22 -7.49 -6.35
C LYS A 21 -16.00 -8.04 -7.77
N ILE A 22 -14.86 -7.74 -8.39
CA ILE A 22 -14.50 -8.27 -9.72
C ILE A 22 -14.13 -9.76 -9.64
N PHE A 23 -13.69 -10.25 -8.47
CA PHE A 23 -13.28 -11.64 -8.33
C PHE A 23 -14.51 -12.58 -8.46
N PRO A 24 -14.43 -13.66 -9.27
CA PRO A 24 -15.55 -14.56 -9.54
C PRO A 24 -15.75 -15.59 -8.43
N ILE A 25 -15.72 -15.15 -7.17
CA ILE A 25 -15.90 -15.98 -5.97
C ILE A 25 -16.79 -15.25 -4.96
N ASP A 26 -17.46 -16.01 -4.09
CA ASP A 26 -18.32 -15.43 -3.07
C ASP A 26 -17.48 -14.78 -1.95
N ILE A 27 -17.58 -13.45 -1.85
CA ILE A 27 -16.84 -12.63 -0.89
C ILE A 27 -17.80 -11.73 -0.14
N ILE A 28 -17.85 -11.91 1.18
CA ILE A 28 -18.54 -11.01 2.10
C ILE A 28 -17.51 -9.98 2.55
N VAL A 29 -17.81 -8.70 2.35
CA VAL A 29 -16.96 -7.58 2.78
C VAL A 29 -17.69 -6.79 3.85
N ASP A 30 -17.14 -6.81 5.07
CA ASP A 30 -17.53 -5.88 6.11
C ASP A 30 -16.60 -4.67 6.07
N LYS A 31 -17.19 -3.48 6.19
CA LYS A 31 -16.45 -2.23 6.26
C LYS A 31 -16.73 -1.50 7.55
N ALA A 32 -15.71 -0.88 8.11
CA ALA A 32 -15.80 -0.04 9.28
C ALA A 32 -14.92 1.20 9.11
N SER A 33 -15.36 2.32 9.66
CA SER A 33 -14.62 3.58 9.69
C SER A 33 -14.26 4.02 11.10
N THR A 34 -14.63 3.23 12.11
CA THR A 34 -14.33 3.50 13.51
C THR A 34 -13.72 2.27 14.17
N TYR A 35 -12.88 2.51 15.17
CA TYR A 35 -12.37 1.45 16.03
C TYR A 35 -13.48 0.57 16.63
N PHE A 36 -14.57 1.16 17.14
CA PHE A 36 -15.64 0.41 17.80
C PHE A 36 -16.34 -0.56 16.85
N ASP A 37 -16.73 -0.09 15.67
CA ASP A 37 -17.41 -0.93 14.67
C ASP A 37 -16.48 -2.05 14.20
N THR A 38 -15.20 -1.72 13.98
CA THR A 38 -14.19 -2.69 13.56
C THR A 38 -14.06 -3.81 14.57
N MET A 39 -13.89 -3.49 15.85
CA MET A 39 -13.75 -4.50 16.89
C MET A 39 -15.05 -5.28 17.14
N ASN A 40 -16.22 -4.65 16.98
CA ASN A 40 -17.50 -5.35 17.05
C ASN A 40 -17.64 -6.38 15.92
N PHE A 41 -17.34 -5.98 14.68
CA PHE A 41 -17.30 -6.90 13.54
C PHE A 41 -16.30 -8.04 13.76
N TYR A 42 -15.10 -7.72 14.23
CA TYR A 42 -14.03 -8.67 14.45
C TYR A 42 -14.33 -9.71 15.54
N LYS A 43 -15.07 -9.32 16.59
CA LYS A 43 -15.50 -10.25 17.66
C LYS A 43 -16.63 -11.19 17.24
N ASN A 44 -17.49 -10.76 16.31
CA ASN A 44 -18.69 -11.50 15.92
C ASN A 44 -18.48 -12.41 14.71
N HIS A 45 -17.38 -12.25 13.97
CA HIS A 45 -17.12 -12.96 12.73
C HIS A 45 -15.65 -13.37 12.62
N SER A 46 -15.39 -14.46 11.90
CA SER A 46 -14.03 -14.86 11.54
C SER A 46 -13.68 -14.29 10.16
N TYR A 47 -12.50 -13.69 10.05
CA TYR A 47 -12.02 -13.05 8.82
C TYR A 47 -10.76 -13.74 8.31
N GLU A 48 -10.79 -14.14 7.05
CA GLU A 48 -9.62 -14.71 6.39
C GLU A 48 -8.59 -13.62 6.06
N LYS A 49 -9.06 -12.40 5.79
CA LYS A 49 -8.24 -11.25 5.43
C LYS A 49 -8.78 -9.99 6.11
N VAL A 50 -7.91 -9.20 6.70
CA VAL A 50 -8.26 -7.92 7.31
C VAL A 50 -7.38 -6.83 6.73
N PHE A 51 -7.99 -5.82 6.12
CA PHE A 51 -7.32 -4.62 5.64
C PHE A 51 -7.50 -3.51 6.67
N ILE A 52 -6.41 -2.84 7.04
CA ILE A 52 -6.43 -1.78 8.05
C ILE A 52 -5.64 -0.59 7.52
N ASP A 53 -6.30 0.55 7.38
CA ASP A 53 -5.62 1.82 7.15
C ASP A 53 -4.78 2.23 8.36
N MET A 54 -3.47 2.43 8.18
CA MET A 54 -2.50 2.72 9.25
C MET A 54 -2.11 4.19 9.35
N ASP A 55 -2.66 5.06 8.50
CA ASP A 55 -2.28 6.48 8.45
C ASP A 55 -2.81 7.28 9.64
N ASN A 56 -3.66 6.67 10.47
CA ASN A 56 -4.17 7.26 11.71
C ASN A 56 -3.93 6.35 12.93
N ASP A 57 -4.04 6.94 14.12
CA ASP A 57 -3.80 6.22 15.37
C ASP A 57 -4.86 5.16 15.69
N GLU A 58 -6.07 5.30 15.15
CA GLU A 58 -7.10 4.27 15.29
C GLU A 58 -6.69 2.96 14.60
N GLY A 59 -6.20 3.03 13.36
CA GLY A 59 -5.70 1.88 12.63
C GLY A 59 -4.57 1.16 13.33
N LYS A 60 -3.63 1.93 13.91
CA LYS A 60 -2.55 1.39 14.74
C LYS A 60 -3.09 0.65 15.96
N LYS A 61 -4.08 1.23 16.64
CA LYS A 61 -4.74 0.64 17.81
C LYS A 61 -5.50 -0.64 17.46
N ILE A 62 -6.27 -0.64 16.38
CA ILE A 62 -7.00 -1.82 15.86
C ILE A 62 -6.03 -2.95 15.57
N THR A 63 -4.96 -2.65 14.83
CA THR A 63 -3.94 -3.63 14.45
C THR A 63 -3.34 -4.30 15.68
N LYS A 64 -2.96 -3.49 16.68
CA LYS A 64 -2.40 -4.00 17.95
C LYS A 64 -3.40 -4.93 18.65
N GLU A 65 -4.64 -4.51 18.82
CA GLU A 65 -5.64 -5.31 19.53
C GLU A 65 -5.99 -6.62 18.82
N ILE A 66 -6.11 -6.60 17.50
CA ILE A 66 -6.36 -7.81 16.72
C ILE A 66 -5.22 -8.82 16.93
N LEU A 67 -3.97 -8.36 16.95
CA LEU A 67 -2.82 -9.24 17.16
C LEU A 67 -2.68 -9.72 18.60
N ASP A 68 -3.09 -8.90 19.57
CA ASP A 68 -3.13 -9.32 20.98
C ASP A 68 -4.17 -10.45 21.18
N ILE A 69 -5.29 -10.42 20.43
CA ILE A 69 -6.33 -11.47 20.49
C ILE A 69 -5.96 -12.70 19.63
N TYR A 70 -5.50 -12.48 18.40
CA TYR A 70 -5.15 -13.52 17.43
C TYR A 70 -3.78 -13.20 16.77
N PRO A 71 -2.66 -13.61 17.38
CA PRO A 71 -1.31 -13.27 16.92
C PRO A 71 -0.98 -13.69 15.48
N ASN A 72 -1.68 -14.72 14.99
CA ASN A 72 -1.48 -15.29 13.65
C ASN A 72 -2.43 -14.72 12.59
N GLN A 73 -3.33 -13.80 12.95
CA GLN A 73 -4.26 -13.19 12.00
C GLN A 73 -3.49 -12.55 10.85
N LYS A 74 -3.90 -12.86 9.62
CA LYS A 74 -3.34 -12.23 8.42
C LYS A 74 -3.87 -10.80 8.29
N LEU A 75 -2.98 -9.83 8.45
CA LEU A 75 -3.28 -8.40 8.39
C LEU A 75 -2.59 -7.75 7.18
N PHE A 76 -3.39 -7.00 6.41
CA PHE A 76 -2.93 -6.17 5.30
C PHE A 76 -3.03 -4.71 5.72
N MET A 77 -1.92 -4.20 6.24
CA MET A 77 -1.79 -2.81 6.65
C MET A 77 -1.66 -1.94 5.41
N MET A 78 -2.53 -0.95 5.24
CA MET A 78 -2.50 -0.01 4.14
C MET A 78 -1.92 1.30 4.66
N GLY A 79 -0.85 1.79 4.07
CA GLY A 79 -0.20 3.00 4.57
C GLY A 79 0.47 3.82 3.49
N ASP A 80 0.57 5.09 3.79
CA ASP A 80 1.33 6.10 3.04
C ASP A 80 2.79 6.20 3.51
N ASP A 81 3.10 5.63 4.67
CA ASP A 81 4.40 5.71 5.34
C ASP A 81 5.18 4.39 5.32
N TYR A 82 6.51 4.51 5.34
CA TYR A 82 7.43 3.37 5.40
C TYR A 82 7.36 2.59 6.73
N ASN A 83 6.86 3.21 7.78
CA ASN A 83 6.90 2.64 9.13
C ASN A 83 5.82 1.57 9.33
N CYS A 84 6.23 0.30 9.51
CA CYS A 84 5.39 -0.70 10.16
C CYS A 84 5.30 -0.32 11.64
N THR A 85 4.26 0.42 12.05
CA THR A 85 4.11 1.09 13.36
C THR A 85 4.28 0.23 14.61
N LEU A 86 4.35 -1.09 14.47
CA LEU A 86 4.60 -2.02 15.58
C LEU A 86 6.10 -2.33 15.77
N GLU A 87 6.96 -2.10 14.77
CA GLU A 87 8.38 -2.43 14.79
C GLU A 87 9.23 -1.40 14.02
N LYS A 88 10.48 -1.16 14.44
CA LYS A 88 11.33 -0.10 13.85
C LYS A 88 11.67 -0.29 12.36
N ASN A 89 11.45 -1.48 11.79
CA ASN A 89 11.66 -1.73 10.36
C ASN A 89 10.82 -2.92 9.83
N CYS A 90 10.61 -2.95 8.51
CA CYS A 90 9.79 -3.97 7.85
C CYS A 90 10.44 -5.37 7.80
N ASN A 91 11.75 -5.48 7.96
CA ASN A 91 12.45 -6.77 7.95
C ASN A 91 12.08 -7.61 9.18
N SER A 92 11.80 -6.94 10.30
CA SER A 92 11.27 -7.55 11.52
C SER A 92 9.78 -7.90 11.35
N CYS A 93 9.01 -6.95 10.78
CA CYS A 93 7.55 -7.03 10.64
C CYS A 93 7.05 -8.24 9.82
N GLY A 94 7.83 -8.68 8.81
CA GLY A 94 7.48 -9.84 7.97
C GLY A 94 7.95 -11.22 8.49
N LYS A 95 8.78 -11.26 9.55
CA LYS A 95 9.31 -12.51 10.11
C LYS A 95 8.59 -12.96 11.38
N GLU A 96 8.13 -12.02 12.19
CA GLU A 96 7.53 -12.34 13.49
C GLU A 96 6.00 -12.40 13.45
N HIS A 97 5.37 -11.89 12.38
CA HIS A 97 3.92 -11.78 12.31
C HIS A 97 3.37 -11.97 10.89
N SER A 98 2.14 -12.48 10.78
CA SER A 98 1.34 -12.56 9.54
C SER A 98 0.91 -11.18 9.01
N LYS A 99 1.79 -10.18 9.08
CA LYS A 99 1.55 -8.78 8.70
C LYS A 99 2.13 -8.53 7.32
N SER A 100 1.44 -7.71 6.54
CA SER A 100 1.96 -7.24 5.26
C SER A 100 1.55 -5.79 5.06
N LEU A 101 2.53 -4.92 4.80
CA LEU A 101 2.28 -3.54 4.42
C LEU A 101 2.02 -3.47 2.91
N ILE A 102 0.94 -2.79 2.54
CA ILE A 102 0.57 -2.42 1.19
C ILE A 102 0.68 -0.89 1.09
N ILE A 103 1.49 -0.42 0.17
CA ILE A 103 1.65 1.00 -0.14
C ILE A 103 0.40 1.47 -0.86
N LYS A 104 -0.22 2.55 -0.40
CA LYS A 104 -1.35 3.15 -1.12
C LYS A 104 -0.86 3.89 -2.38
N PRO A 105 -1.70 4.00 -3.43
CA PRO A 105 -2.97 3.31 -3.64
C PRO A 105 -2.80 1.82 -3.93
N ILE A 106 -3.75 0.99 -3.49
CA ILE A 106 -3.73 -0.46 -3.78
C ILE A 106 -4.07 -0.69 -5.25
N SER A 107 -3.22 -1.47 -5.94
CA SER A 107 -3.48 -1.88 -7.32
C SER A 107 -4.26 -3.20 -7.40
N GLN A 108 -4.96 -3.43 -8.53
CA GLN A 108 -5.63 -4.72 -8.79
C GLN A 108 -4.65 -5.89 -8.75
N VAL A 109 -3.40 -5.69 -9.18
CA VAL A 109 -2.34 -6.71 -9.17
C VAL A 109 -1.97 -7.10 -7.74
N GLU A 110 -1.81 -6.12 -6.85
CA GLU A 110 -1.57 -6.38 -5.43
C GLU A 110 -2.74 -7.11 -4.79
N LEU A 111 -3.97 -6.66 -5.09
CA LEU A 111 -5.16 -7.34 -4.60
C LEU A 111 -5.21 -8.80 -5.07
N CYS A 112 -4.92 -9.09 -6.35
CA CYS A 112 -4.82 -10.47 -6.85
C CYS A 112 -3.80 -11.31 -6.04
N LYS A 113 -2.62 -10.75 -5.74
CA LYS A 113 -1.61 -11.43 -4.91
C LYS A 113 -2.11 -11.67 -3.48
N VAL A 114 -2.82 -10.70 -2.90
CA VAL A 114 -3.43 -10.84 -1.56
C VAL A 114 -4.44 -11.98 -1.56
N MET A 115 -5.32 -11.99 -2.56
CA MET A 115 -6.39 -12.98 -2.73
C MET A 115 -5.83 -14.40 -2.88
N ASN A 116 -4.74 -14.55 -3.66
CA ASN A 116 -4.04 -15.81 -3.89
C ASN A 116 -3.02 -16.19 -2.79
N ASN A 117 -2.98 -15.46 -1.68
CA ASN A 117 -2.03 -15.67 -0.58
C ASN A 117 -0.55 -15.57 -0.96
N SER A 118 -0.23 -14.96 -2.10
CA SER A 118 1.13 -14.77 -2.62
C SER A 118 1.66 -13.35 -2.43
N PHE A 119 0.95 -12.51 -1.67
CA PHE A 119 1.40 -11.14 -1.39
C PHE A 119 2.56 -11.14 -0.41
N GLU A 120 3.60 -10.40 -0.74
CA GLU A 120 4.71 -10.09 0.15
C GLU A 120 4.67 -8.61 0.52
N CYS A 121 5.07 -8.31 1.76
CA CYS A 121 5.15 -6.96 2.30
C CYS A 121 5.98 -6.04 1.41
N GLU A 122 5.42 -4.92 0.95
CA GLU A 122 6.05 -4.08 -0.07
C GLU A 122 7.26 -3.30 0.42
N CYS A 123 7.44 -3.15 1.73
CA CYS A 123 8.62 -2.51 2.32
C CYS A 123 9.75 -3.50 2.68
N LYS A 124 9.56 -4.81 2.46
CA LYS A 124 10.57 -5.84 2.77
C LYS A 124 11.86 -5.58 1.98
N GLY A 125 12.99 -5.45 2.69
CA GLY A 125 14.30 -5.24 2.09
C GLY A 125 14.51 -3.88 1.41
N LYS A 126 13.59 -2.92 1.58
CA LYS A 126 13.69 -1.57 0.99
C LYS A 126 14.14 -0.54 2.02
N SER A 127 14.78 0.51 1.56
CA SER A 127 15.03 1.74 2.31
C SER A 127 13.83 2.67 2.22
N MET A 128 13.78 3.68 3.10
CA MET A 128 12.74 4.71 3.08
C MET A 128 12.68 5.44 1.73
N LYS A 129 13.83 5.73 1.11
CA LYS A 129 13.89 6.36 -0.22
C LYS A 129 13.31 5.45 -1.31
N GLN A 130 13.61 4.15 -1.28
CA GLN A 130 13.03 3.18 -2.24
C GLN A 130 11.51 3.07 -2.06
N PHE A 131 11.02 3.06 -0.82
CA PHE A 131 9.59 3.07 -0.54
C PHE A 131 8.90 4.31 -1.10
N ALA A 132 9.47 5.50 -0.88
CA ALA A 132 8.94 6.75 -1.41
C ALA A 132 8.88 6.71 -2.94
N ILE A 133 9.94 6.24 -3.61
CA ILE A 133 9.96 6.10 -5.06
C ILE A 133 8.86 5.12 -5.57
N ASP A 134 8.66 3.99 -4.90
CA ASP A 134 7.59 3.04 -5.27
C ASP A 134 6.20 3.67 -5.09
N LYS A 135 6.01 4.48 -4.05
CA LYS A 135 4.78 5.23 -3.83
C LYS A 135 4.53 6.24 -4.96
N ILE A 136 5.55 7.00 -5.35
CA ILE A 136 5.50 7.91 -6.50
C ILE A 136 5.09 7.15 -7.76
N LYS A 137 5.68 5.97 -8.00
CA LYS A 137 5.29 5.09 -9.11
C LYS A 137 3.81 4.76 -9.10
N LYS A 138 3.27 4.31 -7.97
CA LYS A 138 1.85 3.98 -7.86
C LYS A 138 0.95 5.19 -8.10
N ASN A 139 1.31 6.36 -7.58
CA ASN A 139 0.56 7.59 -7.78
C ASN A 139 0.53 8.03 -9.24
N ILE A 140 1.70 8.03 -9.90
CA ILE A 140 1.81 8.34 -11.33
C ILE A 140 1.00 7.35 -12.16
N GLN A 141 1.07 6.05 -11.87
CA GLN A 141 0.31 5.04 -12.60
C GLN A 141 -1.21 5.11 -12.33
N LYS A 142 -1.63 5.62 -11.16
CA LYS A 142 -3.04 5.88 -10.88
C LYS A 142 -3.58 7.03 -11.72
N GLU A 143 -2.78 8.08 -11.92
CA GLU A 143 -3.16 9.25 -12.73
C GLU A 143 -2.99 8.99 -14.24
N PHE A 144 -1.95 8.24 -14.61
CA PHE A 144 -1.56 7.92 -15.99
C PHE A 144 -1.40 6.40 -16.18
N PRO A 145 -2.49 5.61 -16.27
CA PRO A 145 -2.43 4.14 -16.29
C PRO A 145 -1.63 3.51 -17.44
N TYR A 146 -1.43 4.24 -18.53
CA TYR A 146 -0.68 3.79 -19.70
C TYR A 146 0.82 4.08 -19.62
N PHE A 147 1.24 4.86 -18.61
CA PHE A 147 2.63 5.24 -18.47
C PHE A 147 3.34 4.24 -17.56
N ASP A 148 4.37 3.59 -18.10
CA ASP A 148 5.25 2.73 -17.34
C ASP A 148 6.68 3.27 -17.38
N PHE A 149 7.38 3.02 -16.29
CA PHE A 149 8.76 3.44 -16.13
C PHE A 149 9.50 2.45 -15.23
N GLU A 150 10.78 2.30 -15.51
CA GLU A 150 11.69 1.46 -14.77
C GLU A 150 12.57 2.30 -13.87
N ILE A 151 12.89 1.76 -12.69
CA ILE A 151 13.75 2.41 -11.72
C ILE A 151 14.99 1.52 -11.57
N ASN A 152 16.10 1.93 -12.18
CA ASN A 152 17.38 1.31 -11.91
C ASN A 152 17.93 1.86 -10.60
N GLN A 153 17.75 1.10 -9.53
CA GLN A 153 18.16 1.52 -8.19
C GLN A 153 19.68 1.62 -8.02
N LYS A 154 20.46 0.84 -8.78
CA LYS A 154 21.94 0.87 -8.69
C LYS A 154 22.49 2.13 -9.33
N GLU A 155 21.95 2.47 -10.49
CA GLU A 155 22.37 3.66 -11.24
C GLU A 155 21.62 4.92 -10.78
N LYS A 156 20.59 4.74 -9.93
CA LYS A 156 19.67 5.79 -9.48
C LYS A 156 18.96 6.49 -10.64
N ILE A 157 18.49 5.71 -11.61
CA ILE A 157 17.90 6.25 -12.84
C ILE A 157 16.46 5.82 -12.95
N ILE A 158 15.59 6.77 -13.27
CA ILE A 158 14.25 6.50 -13.77
C ILE A 158 14.30 6.59 -15.28
N SER A 159 13.91 5.51 -15.95
CA SER A 159 13.87 5.41 -17.41
C SER A 159 12.46 5.08 -17.86
N SER A 160 11.97 5.73 -18.90
CA SER A 160 10.64 5.48 -19.45
C SER A 160 10.60 5.65 -20.96
N SER A 161 9.46 5.30 -21.57
CA SER A 161 9.09 5.91 -22.86
C SER A 161 8.99 7.44 -22.72
N PRO A 162 9.02 8.22 -23.82
CA PRO A 162 8.89 9.67 -23.76
C PRO A 162 7.72 10.12 -22.89
N MET A 163 8.01 10.83 -21.80
CA MET A 163 7.02 11.44 -20.92
C MET A 163 6.38 12.64 -21.62
N SER A 164 5.06 12.78 -21.47
CA SER A 164 4.44 14.08 -21.72
C SER A 164 4.93 15.08 -20.66
N MET A 165 4.88 16.39 -20.98
CA MET A 165 5.22 17.43 -20.01
C MET A 165 4.38 17.32 -18.72
N GLN A 166 3.12 16.90 -18.83
CA GLN A 166 2.23 16.71 -17.68
C GLN A 166 2.72 15.60 -16.75
N ILE A 167 3.13 14.45 -17.31
CA ILE A 167 3.67 13.33 -16.55
C ILE A 167 4.96 13.76 -15.85
N LEU A 168 5.87 14.42 -16.58
CA LEU A 168 7.14 14.89 -16.04
C LEU A 168 6.94 15.87 -14.87
N VAL A 169 6.01 16.83 -15.01
CA VAL A 169 5.68 17.79 -13.94
C VAL A 169 5.08 17.08 -12.72
N SER A 170 4.14 16.15 -12.92
CA SER A 170 3.55 15.37 -11.81
C SER A 170 4.63 14.55 -11.08
N PHE A 171 5.57 13.96 -11.85
CA PHE A 171 6.69 13.19 -11.30
C PHE A 171 7.62 14.07 -10.47
N ILE A 172 8.02 15.22 -11.01
CA ILE A 172 8.89 16.19 -10.33
C ILE A 172 8.25 16.70 -9.04
N SER A 173 6.98 17.11 -9.08
CA SER A 173 6.27 17.59 -7.89
C SER A 173 6.32 16.56 -6.77
N GLN A 174 6.08 15.29 -7.10
CA GLN A 174 6.12 14.23 -6.10
C GLN A 174 7.53 13.92 -5.60
N LEU A 175 8.57 14.05 -6.43
CA LEU A 175 9.96 13.92 -5.97
C LEU A 175 10.31 15.04 -4.97
N GLU A 176 9.91 16.28 -5.27
CA GLU A 176 10.12 17.44 -4.39
C GLU A 176 9.36 17.29 -3.07
N GLU A 177 8.09 16.88 -3.10
CA GLU A 177 7.26 16.62 -1.91
C GLU A 177 7.84 15.54 -0.99
N ASN A 178 8.68 14.64 -1.51
CA ASN A 178 9.33 13.58 -0.77
C ASN A 178 10.81 13.87 -0.47
N ASP A 179 11.27 15.11 -0.67
CA ASP A 179 12.66 15.54 -0.47
C ASP A 179 13.69 14.69 -1.26
N ILE A 180 13.30 14.17 -2.42
CA ILE A 180 14.17 13.37 -3.29
C ILE A 180 14.86 14.30 -4.29
N SER A 181 16.16 14.49 -4.12
CA SER A 181 16.97 15.25 -5.08
C SER A 181 17.06 14.54 -6.45
N TYR A 182 16.94 15.29 -7.54
CA TYR A 182 16.97 14.76 -8.90
C TYR A 182 17.63 15.72 -9.90
N GLU A 183 17.85 15.21 -11.12
CA GLU A 183 18.26 15.97 -12.30
C GLU A 183 17.57 15.37 -13.53
N VAL A 184 16.85 16.21 -14.26
CA VAL A 184 16.17 15.80 -15.50
C VAL A 184 17.18 15.86 -16.63
N GLU A 185 17.49 14.72 -17.22
CA GLU A 185 18.39 14.64 -18.38
C GLU A 185 17.61 14.91 -19.67
N ASN A 186 16.43 14.30 -19.79
CA ASN A 186 15.49 14.49 -20.90
C ASN A 186 14.11 13.94 -20.52
N PHE A 187 13.16 13.96 -21.47
CA PHE A 187 11.79 13.46 -21.28
C PHE A 187 11.67 11.94 -21.07
N GLU A 188 12.77 11.19 -21.14
CA GLU A 188 12.78 9.73 -20.92
C GLU A 188 13.59 9.35 -19.67
N ARG A 189 14.34 10.30 -19.09
CA ARG A 189 15.38 9.99 -18.10
C ARG A 189 15.52 11.04 -17.01
N ILE A 190 15.40 10.56 -15.76
CA ILE A 190 15.62 11.35 -14.54
C ILE A 190 16.68 10.65 -13.69
N ASN A 191 17.72 11.38 -13.31
CA ASN A 191 18.78 10.91 -12.42
C ASN A 191 18.45 11.32 -10.97
N LEU A 192 18.41 10.36 -10.05
CA LEU A 192 18.16 10.57 -8.63
C LEU A 192 19.49 10.75 -7.89
N LYS A 193 19.62 11.79 -7.05
CA LYS A 193 20.84 12.11 -6.29
C LYS A 193 20.78 11.47 -4.90
#